data_AF-A0A6N9UCC3-F1
#
_entry.id   AF-A0A6N9UCC3-F1
#
_cell.length_a   1.000
_cell.length_b   1.000
_cell.length_c   1.000
_cell.angle_alpha   90.00
_cell.angle_beta   90.00
_cell.angle_gamma   90.00
#
_symmetry.space_group_name_H-M   'P 1'
#
loop_
_entity.id
_entity.type
_entity.pdbx_description
1 polymer ?
#
loop_
_entity_poly.entity_id
_entity_poly.type
_entity_poly.pdbx_seq_one_letter_code
_entity_poly.pdbx_strand_id
1 'polypeptide(L)'
;AGILRAAARHMADSAAAVCPAGGEPRVAVTGGLLRMGDPLLVPLGEELAKRLPQARRTTAEGDPLDGSVRIATDLAAGSLTLPGDDGMLWVTRVPGG
;
A
#
# COMPACT_ATOMS: atom_id res chain seq x y z
N ALA A 1 -16.49 -15.23 -13.13
CA ALA A 1 -15.42 -15.52 -12.13
C ALA A 1 -13.99 -15.34 -12.67
N GLY A 2 -13.72 -15.46 -13.99
CA GLY A 2 -12.35 -15.42 -14.52
C GLY A 2 -11.56 -14.12 -14.25
N ILE A 3 -12.21 -12.95 -14.37
CA ILE A 3 -11.57 -11.65 -14.13
C ILE A 3 -11.05 -11.53 -12.70
N LEU A 4 -11.84 -11.91 -11.69
CA LEU A 4 -11.42 -11.83 -10.28
C LEU A 4 -10.26 -12.78 -9.97
N ARG A 5 -10.26 -13.99 -10.54
CA ARG A 5 -9.10 -14.91 -10.42
C ARG A 5 -7.86 -14.35 -11.11
N ALA A 6 -8.01 -13.68 -12.24
CA ALA A 6 -6.90 -13.01 -12.92
C ALA A 6 -6.35 -11.84 -12.09
N ALA A 7 -7.23 -11.01 -11.53
CA ALA A 7 -6.85 -9.93 -10.63
C ALA A 7 -6.08 -10.46 -9.41
N ALA A 8 -6.61 -11.48 -8.73
CA ALA A 8 -5.95 -12.12 -7.59
C ALA A 8 -4.55 -12.64 -7.93
N ARG A 9 -4.39 -13.27 -9.11
CA ARG A 9 -3.09 -13.72 -9.59
C ARG A 9 -2.11 -12.56 -9.80
N HIS A 10 -2.53 -11.51 -10.51
CA HIS A 10 -1.66 -10.36 -10.75
C HIS A 10 -1.26 -9.63 -9.46
N MET A 11 -2.17 -9.51 -8.50
CA MET A 11 -1.84 -8.97 -7.16
C MET A 11 -0.78 -9.81 -6.46
N ALA A 12 -0.89 -11.14 -6.53
CA ALA A 12 0.08 -12.06 -5.93
C ALA A 12 1.43 -12.05 -6.69
N ASP A 13 1.43 -11.93 -8.02
CA ASP A 13 2.63 -11.76 -8.83
C ASP A 13 3.36 -10.47 -8.44
N SER A 14 2.64 -9.35 -8.29
CA SER A 14 3.23 -8.07 -7.86
C SER A 14 3.82 -8.17 -6.45
N ALA A 15 3.13 -8.81 -5.51
CA ALA A 15 3.66 -9.04 -4.17
C ALA A 15 4.94 -9.90 -4.22
N ALA A 16 4.95 -10.96 -5.03
CA ALA A 16 6.10 -11.84 -5.15
C ALA A 16 7.32 -11.16 -5.77
N ALA A 17 7.11 -10.25 -6.73
CA ALA A 17 8.19 -9.51 -7.38
C ALA A 17 8.98 -8.60 -6.42
N VAL A 18 8.34 -8.11 -5.36
CA VAL A 18 8.95 -7.17 -4.39
C VAL A 18 9.27 -7.82 -3.03
N CYS A 19 8.75 -9.02 -2.78
CA CYS A 19 8.93 -9.69 -1.50
C CYS A 19 10.40 -10.12 -1.33
N PRO A 20 11.03 -9.84 -0.18
CA PRO A 20 12.37 -10.32 0.12
C PRO A 20 12.46 -11.86 0.03
N ALA A 21 13.58 -12.36 -0.48
CA ALA A 21 13.82 -13.79 -0.66
C ALA A 21 14.08 -14.55 0.66
N GLY A 22 14.36 -13.85 1.77
CA GLY A 22 14.69 -14.45 3.06
C GLY A 22 14.01 -13.76 4.24
N GLY A 23 14.04 -14.43 5.40
CA GLY A 23 13.39 -13.99 6.63
C GLY A 23 11.91 -14.33 6.70
N GLU A 24 11.16 -13.57 7.50
CA GLU A 24 9.71 -13.69 7.67
C GLU A 24 8.99 -12.47 7.07
N PRO A 25 8.91 -12.36 5.73
CA PRO A 25 8.34 -11.18 5.11
C PRO A 25 6.86 -11.04 5.48
N ARG A 26 6.44 -9.82 5.81
CA ARG A 26 5.05 -9.50 6.14
C ARG A 26 4.39 -8.87 4.93
N VAL A 27 3.24 -9.39 4.53
CA VAL A 27 2.48 -8.89 3.39
C VAL A 27 1.10 -8.45 3.86
N ALA A 28 0.80 -7.18 3.64
CA ALA A 28 -0.54 -6.61 3.76
C ALA A 28 -1.06 -6.28 2.37
N VAL A 29 -2.34 -6.54 2.13
CA VAL A 29 -3.02 -6.09 0.91
C VAL A 29 -3.96 -4.98 1.33
N THR A 30 -3.96 -3.86 0.58
CA THR A 30 -4.74 -2.66 0.87
C THR A 30 -5.73 -2.36 -0.26
N GLY A 31 -6.62 -1.40 -0.02
CA GLY A 31 -7.50 -0.83 -1.05
C GLY A 31 -8.94 -1.36 -1.03
N GLY A 32 -9.81 -0.63 -1.73
CA GLY A 32 -11.26 -0.84 -1.66
C GLY A 32 -11.76 -2.17 -2.26
N LEU A 33 -10.98 -2.79 -3.15
CA LEU A 33 -11.36 -4.05 -3.82
C LEU A 33 -11.56 -5.20 -2.82
N LEU A 34 -10.90 -5.16 -1.67
CA LEU A 34 -11.04 -6.17 -0.61
C LEU A 34 -12.47 -6.24 -0.05
N ARG A 35 -13.26 -5.18 -0.21
CA ARG A 35 -14.66 -5.12 0.21
C ARG A 35 -15.60 -6.00 -0.64
N MET A 36 -15.12 -6.53 -1.76
CA MET A 36 -15.89 -7.49 -2.57
C MET A 36 -16.04 -8.86 -1.88
N GLY A 37 -15.25 -9.13 -0.83
CA GLY A 37 -15.32 -10.36 -0.05
C GLY A 37 -14.76 -11.58 -0.78
N ASP A 38 -15.27 -12.76 -0.42
CA ASP A 38 -14.78 -14.07 -0.87
C ASP A 38 -14.51 -14.22 -2.37
N PRO A 39 -15.32 -13.65 -3.30
CA PRO A 39 -15.05 -13.72 -4.73
C PRO A 39 -13.66 -13.23 -5.15
N LEU A 40 -13.05 -12.31 -4.39
CA LEU A 40 -11.66 -11.87 -4.57
C LEU A 40 -10.73 -12.44 -3.48
N LEU A 41 -11.17 -12.45 -2.22
CA LEU A 41 -10.31 -12.77 -1.08
C LEU A 41 -9.85 -14.22 -1.09
N VAL A 42 -10.71 -15.16 -1.48
CA VAL A 42 -10.37 -16.59 -1.57
C VAL A 42 -9.32 -16.87 -2.66
N PRO A 43 -9.50 -16.47 -3.94
CA PRO A 43 -8.47 -16.71 -4.94
C PRO A 43 -7.17 -15.94 -4.65
N LEU A 44 -7.24 -14.75 -4.07
CA LEU A 44 -6.04 -14.03 -3.62
C LEU A 44 -5.35 -14.78 -2.46
N GLY A 45 -6.14 -15.36 -1.55
CA GLY A 45 -5.83 -16.45 -0.63
C GLY A 45 -4.81 -17.43 -1.19
N GLU A 46 -5.32 -18.18 -2.16
CA GLU A 46 -4.64 -19.28 -2.84
C GLU A 46 -3.39 -18.82 -3.59
N GLU A 47 -3.46 -17.74 -4.35
CA GLU A 47 -2.34 -17.32 -5.20
C GLU A 47 -1.14 -16.80 -4.40
N LEU A 48 -1.38 -16.09 -3.28
CA LEU A 48 -0.32 -15.68 -2.37
C LEU A 48 0.30 -16.87 -1.64
N ALA A 49 -0.50 -17.86 -1.19
CA ALA A 49 0.04 -19.06 -0.55
C ALA A 49 0.93 -19.89 -1.49
N LYS A 50 0.58 -19.94 -2.79
CA LYS A 50 1.37 -20.63 -3.81
C LYS A 50 2.72 -19.94 -4.10
N ARG A 51 2.75 -18.60 -4.11
CA ARG A 51 3.92 -17.80 -4.53
C ARG A 51 4.82 -17.38 -3.39
N LEU A 52 4.22 -17.10 -2.25
CA LEU A 52 4.87 -16.57 -1.06
C LEU A 52 4.53 -17.42 0.17
N PRO A 53 4.85 -18.73 0.14
CA PRO A 53 4.54 -19.63 1.26
C PRO A 53 5.23 -19.21 2.57
N GLN A 54 6.35 -18.50 2.49
CA GLN A 54 7.11 -17.99 3.62
C GLN A 54 6.57 -16.65 4.17
N ALA A 55 5.70 -15.96 3.43
CA ALA A 55 5.23 -14.65 3.84
C ALA A 55 4.06 -14.73 4.82
N ARG A 56 4.17 -13.98 5.92
CA ARG A 56 3.08 -13.83 6.89
C ARG A 56 2.10 -12.77 6.40
N ARG A 57 0.84 -13.15 6.20
CA ARG A 57 -0.22 -12.15 6.00
C ARG A 57 -0.45 -11.34 7.25
N THR A 58 -0.55 -10.03 7.08
CA THR A 58 -0.90 -9.10 8.15
C THR A 58 -2.01 -8.17 7.70
N THR A 59 -2.73 -7.61 8.66
CA THR A 59 -3.65 -6.50 8.40
C THR A 59 -2.84 -5.28 8.00
N ALA A 60 -3.36 -4.52 7.05
CA ALA A 60 -2.83 -3.20 6.76
C ALA A 60 -3.00 -2.29 7.99
N GLU A 61 -2.01 -1.44 8.22
CA GLU A 61 -2.07 -0.42 9.27
C GLU A 61 -2.57 0.89 8.68
N GLY A 62 -3.38 1.61 9.46
CA GLY A 62 -3.91 2.92 9.11
C GLY A 62 -4.99 2.92 8.05
N ASP A 63 -5.60 4.10 7.89
CA ASP A 63 -6.49 4.42 6.79
C ASP A 63 -5.71 4.99 5.57
N PRO A 64 -6.33 5.08 4.38
CA PRO A 64 -5.65 5.56 3.19
C PRO A 64 -5.11 6.99 3.26
N LEU A 65 -5.60 7.83 4.20
CA LEU A 65 -5.23 9.24 4.34
C LEU A 65 -4.33 9.53 5.53
N ASP A 66 -4.17 8.60 6.47
CA ASP A 66 -3.35 8.77 7.68
C ASP A 66 -1.94 9.30 7.37
N GLY A 67 -1.30 8.74 6.33
CA GLY A 67 0.01 9.20 5.89
C GLY A 67 0.00 10.66 5.40
N SER A 68 -1.00 11.03 4.61
CA SER A 68 -1.15 12.40 4.11
C SER A 68 -1.46 13.40 5.23
N VAL A 69 -2.34 13.03 6.16
CA VAL A 69 -2.71 13.87 7.31
C VAL A 69 -1.51 14.08 8.24
N ARG A 70 -0.72 13.03 8.47
CA ARG A 70 0.52 13.13 9.26
C ARG A 70 1.51 14.10 8.62
N ILE A 71 1.77 13.95 7.31
CA ILE A 71 2.67 14.86 6.59
C ILE A 71 2.16 16.31 6.64
N ALA A 72 0.86 16.53 6.40
CA ALA A 72 0.27 17.87 6.45
C ALA A 72 0.38 18.51 7.85
N THR A 73 0.19 17.71 8.90
CA THR A 73 0.33 18.16 10.30
C THR A 73 1.77 18.56 10.61
N ASP A 74 2.73 17.72 10.21
CA ASP A 74 4.15 18.00 10.42
C ASP A 74 4.63 19.23 9.63
N LEU A 75 4.10 19.44 8.42
CA LEU A 75 4.33 20.67 7.64
C LEU A 75 3.76 21.90 8.34
N ALA A 76 2.52 21.83 8.82
CA ALA A 76 1.87 22.94 9.51
C ALA A 76 2.56 23.31 10.83
N ALA A 77 3.16 22.34 11.51
CA ALA A 77 3.91 22.54 12.75
C ALA A 77 5.40 22.88 12.52
N GLY A 78 5.91 22.83 11.28
CA GLY A 78 7.33 22.99 10.99
C GLY A 78 8.20 21.86 11.54
N SER A 79 7.63 20.68 11.77
CA SER A 79 8.31 19.50 12.35
C SER A 79 8.62 18.40 11.34
N LEU A 80 8.27 18.58 10.05
CA LEU A 80 8.50 17.56 9.02
C LEU A 80 10.01 17.29 8.85
N THR A 81 10.42 16.05 9.05
CA THR A 81 11.83 15.62 8.93
C THR A 81 12.15 14.97 7.58
N LEU A 82 11.15 14.75 6.72
CA LEU A 82 11.37 14.20 5.39
C LEU A 82 12.14 15.21 4.52
N PRO A 83 13.16 14.76 3.77
CA PRO A 83 13.93 15.64 2.91
C PRO A 83 13.04 16.24 1.82
N GLY A 84 13.25 17.52 1.54
CA GLY A 84 12.72 18.16 0.34
C GLY A 84 13.39 17.63 -0.92
N ASP A 85 12.64 17.51 -2.01
CA ASP A 85 13.15 17.25 -3.36
C ASP A 85 12.80 18.46 -4.23
N ASP A 86 13.78 18.97 -4.99
CA ASP A 86 13.65 20.20 -5.77
C ASP A 86 12.60 20.11 -6.88
N GLY A 87 12.21 18.90 -7.29
CA GLY A 87 11.14 18.63 -8.24
C GLY A 87 9.73 18.62 -7.63
N MET A 88 9.59 18.75 -6.31
CA MET A 88 8.28 18.75 -5.67
C MET A 88 7.48 20.02 -5.98
N LEU A 89 6.18 19.83 -6.22
CA LEU A 89 5.21 20.92 -6.30
C LEU A 89 5.12 21.62 -4.93
N TRP A 90 5.29 22.94 -4.91
CA TRP A 90 5.14 23.76 -3.72
C TRP A 90 4.20 24.94 -3.99
N VAL A 91 3.53 25.41 -2.93
CA VAL A 91 2.63 26.55 -3.00
C VAL A 91 3.31 27.75 -2.35
N THR A 92 3.48 28.83 -3.11
CA THR A 92 3.94 30.12 -2.58
C THR A 92 2.77 31.00 -2.22
N ARG A 93 2.89 31.81 -1.16
CA ARG A 93 2.00 32.97 -0.99
C ARG A 93 2.57 34.13 -1.79
N VAL A 94 1.75 34.73 -2.63
CA VAL A 94 2.07 36.03 -3.23
C VAL A 94 1.89 37.10 -2.15
N PRO A 95 2.88 37.99 -1.92
CA PRO A 95 2.69 39.09 -0.96
C PRO A 95 1.56 40.01 -1.42
N GLY A 96 0.51 40.19 -0.63
CA GLY A 96 -0.55 41.19 -0.86
C GLY A 96 -1.99 40.70 -1.04
N GLY A 97 -2.33 39.49 -0.60
CA GLY A 97 -3.72 38.99 -0.54
C GLY A 97 -4.21 38.82 0.89
#